data_AF-A0A0M0K751-F1
#
_entry.id   AF-A0A0M0K751-F1
#
_cell.length_a   1.000
_cell.length_b   1.000
_cell.length_c   1.000
_cell.angle_alpha   90.00
_cell.angle_beta   90.00
_cell.angle_gamma   90.00
#
_symmetry.space_group_name_H-M   'P 1'
#
loop_
_entity.id
_entity.type
_entity.pdbx_description
1 polymer ?
#
loop_
_entity_poly.entity_id
_entity_poly.type
_entity_poly.pdbx_seq_one_letter_code
_entity_poly.pdbx_strand_id
1 'polypeptide(L)'
;MKHALVTAFPNATADADASPPSLSPELVASVTVVAIIEELHSTEEAFVGDLFTMVNTYLGPLRERHVCDEVELRNLFSNGESLLQTHQALLQQLPTVRRLSSVGRNAETRERERNELTRCLKGTVGAFIALEPFLLNHAEFASNYEHVALETHRVLAQQPGFARFCHEAEQAGALSLQALLVRPIERLCTYPRLFERLKKAAVAAQLGGLSQNDETLDELR
;
A
#
# COMPACT_ATOMS: atom_id res chain seq x y z
N MET A 1 32.52 -67.86 -30.96
CA MET A 1 32.54 -67.49 -32.39
C MET A 1 31.26 -66.68 -32.64
N LYS A 2 31.21 -65.36 -32.44
CA LYS A 2 31.72 -64.25 -33.28
C LYS A 2 31.42 -64.47 -34.77
N HIS A 3 30.36 -63.82 -35.29
CA HIS A 3 30.41 -62.83 -36.39
C HIS A 3 29.00 -62.36 -36.85
N ALA A 4 28.95 -61.08 -37.26
CA ALA A 4 27.97 -60.38 -38.13
C ALA A 4 26.61 -60.01 -37.52
N LEU A 5 25.92 -58.91 -37.86
CA LEU A 5 26.16 -57.57 -38.42
C LEU A 5 24.74 -56.94 -38.45
N VAL A 6 24.60 -55.69 -37.98
CA VAL A 6 23.62 -54.64 -38.36
C VAL A 6 22.19 -55.05 -38.75
N THR A 7 21.18 -54.51 -38.05
CA THR A 7 20.14 -53.61 -38.65
C THR A 7 19.13 -53.10 -37.61
N ALA A 8 18.72 -51.84 -37.81
CA ALA A 8 17.48 -51.18 -37.39
C ALA A 8 17.31 -50.74 -35.91
N PHE A 9 17.65 -49.46 -35.67
CA PHE A 9 16.91 -48.60 -34.73
C PHE A 9 15.59 -48.15 -35.40
N PRO A 10 14.43 -48.21 -34.72
CA PRO A 10 13.29 -47.39 -35.08
C PRO A 10 13.27 -46.10 -34.25
N ASN A 11 13.32 -44.99 -35.00
CA ASN A 11 12.87 -43.63 -34.72
C ASN A 11 12.39 -43.28 -33.29
N ALA A 12 13.15 -42.38 -32.66
CA ALA A 12 12.62 -41.44 -31.69
C ALA A 12 11.94 -40.28 -32.44
N THR A 13 10.60 -40.28 -32.47
CA THR A 13 9.78 -39.08 -32.69
C THR A 13 9.37 -38.61 -31.29
N ALA A 14 9.97 -37.55 -30.75
CA ALA A 14 9.53 -36.17 -30.99
C ALA A 14 8.07 -35.96 -30.53
N ASP A 15 7.88 -35.77 -29.23
CA ASP A 15 6.76 -35.00 -28.67
C ASP A 15 7.33 -34.05 -27.62
N ALA A 16 7.92 -32.98 -28.14
CA ALA A 16 8.27 -31.78 -27.41
C ALA A 16 7.31 -30.68 -27.88
N ASP A 17 6.06 -30.73 -27.43
CA ASP A 17 5.17 -29.57 -27.51
C ASP A 17 4.08 -29.63 -26.42
N ALA A 18 4.52 -29.49 -25.17
CA ALA A 18 3.63 -29.07 -24.09
C ALA A 18 3.92 -27.58 -23.85
N SER A 19 3.36 -26.73 -24.71
CA SER A 19 3.23 -25.30 -24.42
C SER A 19 2.54 -25.12 -23.05
N PRO A 20 3.04 -24.24 -22.17
CA PRO A 20 2.45 -24.04 -20.85
C PRO A 20 1.00 -23.56 -20.98
N PRO A 21 0.09 -23.98 -20.09
CA PRO A 21 -1.30 -23.54 -20.12
C PRO A 21 -1.34 -22.02 -19.98
N SER A 22 -1.68 -21.32 -21.05
CA SER A 22 -1.88 -19.88 -21.04
C SER A 22 -3.05 -19.56 -20.10
N LEU A 23 -2.76 -18.87 -19.00
CA LEU A 23 -3.78 -18.37 -18.07
C LEU A 23 -4.73 -17.46 -18.84
N SER A 24 -6.03 -17.58 -18.61
CA SER A 24 -7.00 -16.67 -19.23
C SER A 24 -6.76 -15.22 -18.77
N PRO A 25 -6.98 -14.22 -19.63
CA PRO A 25 -6.78 -12.81 -19.28
C PRO A 25 -7.53 -12.37 -18.00
N GLU A 26 -8.73 -12.91 -17.77
CA GLU A 26 -9.56 -12.65 -16.59
C GLU A 26 -8.93 -13.16 -15.29
N LEU A 27 -8.30 -14.35 -15.34
CA LEU A 27 -7.64 -14.93 -14.18
C LEU A 27 -6.39 -14.13 -13.81
N VAL A 28 -5.62 -13.69 -14.82
CA VAL A 28 -4.47 -12.79 -14.63
C VAL A 28 -4.92 -11.46 -14.02
N ALA A 29 -6.03 -10.90 -14.50
CA ALA A 29 -6.58 -9.67 -13.95
C ALA A 29 -7.04 -9.85 -12.48
N SER A 30 -7.67 -10.99 -12.14
CA SER A 30 -8.09 -11.30 -10.77
C SER A 30 -6.90 -11.40 -9.81
N VAL A 31 -5.82 -12.07 -10.24
CA VAL A 31 -4.55 -12.12 -9.49
C VAL A 31 -3.95 -10.72 -9.32
N THR A 32 -4.06 -9.88 -10.35
CA THR A 32 -3.58 -8.49 -10.30
C THR A 32 -4.37 -7.66 -9.28
N VAL A 33 -5.69 -7.82 -9.21
CA VAL A 33 -6.53 -7.16 -8.19
C VAL A 33 -6.09 -7.56 -6.77
N VAL A 34 -5.86 -8.85 -6.53
CA VAL A 34 -5.36 -9.33 -5.23
C VAL A 34 -4.03 -8.68 -4.90
N ALA A 35 -3.08 -8.68 -5.84
CA ALA A 35 -1.77 -8.08 -5.63
C ALA A 35 -1.85 -6.58 -5.31
N ILE A 36 -2.76 -5.84 -5.96
CA ILE A 36 -2.96 -4.40 -5.68
C ILE A 36 -3.59 -4.19 -4.30
N ILE A 37 -4.55 -5.01 -3.88
CA ILE A 37 -5.16 -4.89 -2.54
C ILE A 37 -4.13 -5.25 -1.45
N GLU A 38 -3.33 -6.30 -1.67
CA GLU A 38 -2.22 -6.66 -0.78
C GLU A 38 -1.16 -5.55 -0.73
N GLU A 39 -0.77 -4.97 -1.87
CA GLU A 39 0.14 -3.83 -1.96
C GLU A 39 -0.43 -2.63 -1.18
N LEU A 40 -1.72 -2.33 -1.35
CA LEU A 40 -2.38 -1.22 -0.67
C LEU A 40 -2.37 -1.43 0.86
N HIS A 41 -2.73 -2.63 1.33
CA HIS A 41 -2.70 -2.97 2.76
C HIS A 41 -1.27 -2.94 3.33
N SER A 42 -0.31 -3.58 2.65
CA SER A 42 1.07 -3.67 3.12
C SER A 42 1.76 -2.29 3.15
N THR A 43 1.53 -1.47 2.13
CA THR A 43 2.08 -0.12 2.08
C THR A 43 1.36 0.83 3.04
N GLU A 44 0.09 0.59 3.36
CA GLU A 44 -0.62 1.32 4.42
C GLU A 44 -0.09 0.98 5.80
N GLU A 45 0.15 -0.31 6.08
CA GLU A 45 0.77 -0.77 7.32
C GLU A 45 2.15 -0.15 7.53
N ALA A 46 2.99 -0.13 6.49
CA ALA A 46 4.29 0.54 6.53
C ALA A 46 4.15 2.05 6.79
N PHE A 47 3.20 2.71 6.14
CA PHE A 47 2.96 4.15 6.32
C PHE A 47 2.44 4.48 7.74
N VAL A 48 1.53 3.66 8.30
CA VAL A 48 1.08 3.78 9.69
C VAL A 48 2.26 3.57 10.65
N GLY A 49 3.17 2.64 10.35
CA GLY A 49 4.40 2.44 11.11
C GLY A 49 5.32 3.66 11.09
N ASP A 50 5.47 4.32 9.94
CA ASP A 50 6.23 5.56 9.79
C ASP A 50 5.57 6.70 10.61
N LEU A 51 4.25 6.87 10.51
CA LEU A 51 3.50 7.86 11.31
C LEU A 51 3.60 7.56 12.82
N PHE A 52 3.54 6.29 13.20
CA PHE A 52 3.70 5.87 14.59
C PHE A 52 5.09 6.25 15.11
N THR A 53 6.13 6.04 14.32
CA THR A 53 7.51 6.44 14.64
C THR A 53 7.61 7.95 14.78
N MET A 54 7.05 8.71 13.84
CA MET A 54 7.00 10.18 13.90
C MET A 54 6.37 10.68 15.20
N VAL A 55 5.26 10.09 15.63
CA VAL A 55 4.54 10.52 16.85
C VAL A 55 5.20 10.01 18.13
N ASN A 56 5.55 8.71 18.21
CA ASN A 56 5.96 8.07 19.46
C ASN A 56 7.48 8.10 19.69
N THR A 57 8.27 8.16 18.63
CA THR A 57 9.73 8.24 18.74
C THR A 57 10.21 9.68 18.76
N TYR A 58 9.54 10.59 18.04
CA TYR A 58 9.92 12.00 17.99
C TYR A 58 8.99 12.90 18.81
N LEU A 59 7.74 13.11 18.38
CA LEU A 59 6.86 14.12 18.98
C LEU A 59 6.63 13.92 20.49
N GLY A 60 6.26 12.73 20.93
CA GLY A 60 6.00 12.41 22.33
C GLY A 60 7.22 12.69 23.23
N PRO A 61 8.39 12.08 22.96
CA PRO A 61 9.58 12.32 23.78
C PRO A 61 10.14 13.74 23.70
N LEU A 62 9.99 14.44 22.56
CA LEU A 62 10.37 15.85 22.45
C LEU A 62 9.50 16.74 23.34
N ARG A 63 8.19 16.43 23.42
CA ARG A 63 7.21 17.10 24.28
C ARG A 63 7.50 16.85 25.76
N GLU A 64 7.69 15.60 26.15
CA GLU A 64 7.96 15.19 27.54
C GLU A 64 9.26 15.76 28.09
N ARG A 65 10.31 15.82 27.26
CA ARG A 65 11.62 16.36 27.65
C ARG A 65 11.71 17.88 27.50
N HIS A 66 10.64 18.54 27.05
CA HIS A 66 10.59 19.98 26.77
C HIS A 66 11.78 20.46 25.93
N VAL A 67 12.15 19.68 24.90
CA VAL A 67 13.27 20.01 24.00
C VAL A 67 12.90 21.16 23.07
N CYS A 68 11.62 21.25 22.70
CA CYS A 68 11.02 22.35 21.95
C CYS A 68 9.79 22.86 22.69
N ASP A 69 9.38 24.09 22.40
CA ASP A 69 8.11 24.59 22.91
C ASP A 69 6.91 23.99 22.16
N GLU A 70 5.72 24.06 22.75
CA GLU A 70 4.49 23.50 22.16
C GLU A 70 4.11 24.16 20.82
N VAL A 71 4.54 25.41 20.59
CA VAL A 71 4.25 26.13 19.35
C VAL A 71 5.13 25.61 18.21
N GLU A 72 6.42 25.41 18.47
CA GLU A 72 7.39 24.78 17.58
C GLU A 72 6.96 23.34 17.27
N LEU A 73 6.56 22.56 18.28
CA LEU A 73 6.07 21.19 18.06
C LEU A 73 4.81 21.16 17.19
N ARG A 74 3.85 22.06 17.42
CA ARG A 74 2.67 22.18 16.56
C ARG A 74 3.05 22.59 15.14
N ASN A 75 4.01 23.51 14.98
CA ASN A 75 4.46 23.96 13.67
C ASN A 75 5.24 22.90 12.90
N LEU A 76 5.94 21.99 13.60
CA LEU A 76 6.74 20.91 13.01
C LEU A 76 5.88 19.69 12.66
N PHE A 77 4.98 19.28 13.56
CA PHE A 77 4.22 18.05 13.40
C PHE A 77 2.79 18.27 12.89
N SER A 78 2.34 19.53 12.80
CA SER A 78 1.00 19.94 12.33
C SER A 78 -0.11 19.05 12.93
N ASN A 79 -0.86 18.34 12.11
CA ASN A 79 -1.93 17.42 12.50
C ASN A 79 -1.49 15.93 12.47
N GLY A 80 -0.19 15.64 12.61
CA GLY A 80 0.39 14.30 12.49
C GLY A 80 -0.24 13.24 13.43
N GLU A 81 -0.66 13.63 14.63
CA GLU A 81 -1.40 12.72 15.55
C GLU A 81 -2.79 12.35 14.99
N SER A 82 -3.50 13.31 14.39
CA SER A 82 -4.80 13.08 13.75
C SER A 82 -4.65 12.23 12.48
N LEU A 83 -3.58 12.44 11.72
CA LEU A 83 -3.23 11.60 10.58
C LEU A 83 -3.00 10.15 11.03
N LEU A 84 -2.19 9.93 12.07
CA LEU A 84 -1.96 8.58 12.60
C LEU A 84 -3.28 7.88 12.98
N GLN A 85 -4.17 8.57 13.69
CA GLN A 85 -5.47 8.01 14.06
C GLN A 85 -6.33 7.66 12.84
N THR A 86 -6.37 8.54 11.84
CA THR A 86 -7.14 8.33 10.60
C THR A 86 -6.63 7.12 9.83
N HIS A 87 -5.32 7.00 9.65
CA HIS A 87 -4.71 5.90 8.90
C HIS A 87 -4.74 4.58 9.66
N GLN A 88 -4.68 4.60 10.99
CA GLN A 88 -4.93 3.41 11.80
C GLN A 88 -6.38 2.92 11.64
N ALA A 89 -7.35 3.84 11.62
CA ALA A 89 -8.75 3.49 11.35
C ALA A 89 -8.94 2.95 9.93
N LEU A 90 -8.27 3.52 8.93
CA LEU A 90 -8.26 3.02 7.56
C LEU A 90 -7.73 1.58 7.50
N LEU A 91 -6.55 1.34 8.07
CA LEU A 91 -5.92 0.03 8.08
C LEU A 91 -6.79 -1.05 8.73
N GLN A 92 -7.51 -0.70 9.81
CA GLN A 92 -8.45 -1.62 10.47
C GLN A 92 -9.67 -1.97 9.61
N GLN A 93 -10.07 -1.09 8.70
CA GLN A 93 -11.20 -1.32 7.80
C GLN A 93 -10.79 -1.99 6.48
N LEU A 94 -9.50 -1.98 6.13
CA LEU A 94 -9.00 -2.59 4.91
C LEU A 94 -9.09 -4.12 4.97
N PRO A 95 -9.80 -4.77 4.05
CA PRO A 95 -9.87 -6.22 4.02
C PRO A 95 -8.53 -6.81 3.59
N THR A 96 -8.04 -7.80 4.35
CA THR A 96 -6.91 -8.62 3.91
C THR A 96 -7.42 -9.74 3.00
N VAL A 97 -6.92 -9.81 1.78
CA VAL A 97 -7.20 -10.96 0.90
C VAL A 97 -6.27 -12.10 1.31
N ARG A 98 -6.79 -13.16 1.92
CA ARG A 98 -6.01 -14.38 2.13
C ARG A 98 -5.96 -15.13 0.80
N ARG A 99 -4.79 -15.08 0.14
CA ARG A 99 -4.38 -15.82 -1.07
C ARG A 99 -5.50 -16.65 -1.69
N LEU A 100 -6.05 -16.16 -2.80
CA LEU A 100 -6.75 -16.99 -3.77
C LEU A 100 -5.83 -18.16 -4.10
N SER A 101 -6.11 -19.32 -3.53
CA SER A 101 -5.32 -20.52 -3.72
C SER A 101 -5.70 -21.06 -5.07
N SER A 102 -4.97 -20.61 -6.09
CA SER A 102 -5.19 -20.85 -7.50
C SER A 102 -5.17 -22.32 -7.88
N VAL A 103 -6.19 -23.10 -7.50
CA VAL A 103 -6.69 -24.24 -8.30
C VAL A 103 -8.17 -24.49 -7.97
N GLY A 104 -9.04 -23.56 -8.37
CA GLY A 104 -10.45 -23.87 -8.57
C GLY A 104 -10.60 -24.93 -9.68
N ARG A 105 -10.57 -26.21 -9.29
CA ARG A 105 -10.72 -27.37 -10.20
C ARG A 105 -12.13 -27.44 -10.83
N ASN A 106 -13.11 -26.76 -10.25
CA ASN A 106 -14.51 -26.73 -10.71
C ASN A 106 -15.08 -25.30 -10.74
N ALA A 107 -16.21 -25.13 -11.43
CA ALA A 107 -16.85 -23.83 -11.63
C ALA A 107 -17.35 -23.19 -10.32
N GLU A 108 -17.81 -23.99 -9.36
CA GLU A 108 -18.29 -23.50 -8.07
C GLU A 108 -17.19 -22.82 -7.24
N THR A 109 -15.97 -23.36 -7.23
CA THR A 109 -14.85 -22.73 -6.51
C THR A 109 -14.46 -21.39 -7.15
N ARG A 110 -14.45 -21.31 -8.48
CA ARG A 110 -14.14 -20.05 -9.19
C ARG A 110 -15.18 -18.96 -8.91
N GLU A 111 -16.44 -19.34 -8.86
CA GLU A 111 -17.54 -18.44 -8.51
C GLU A 111 -17.39 -17.90 -7.08
N ARG A 112 -17.06 -18.77 -6.11
CA ARG A 112 -16.83 -18.36 -4.72
C ARG A 112 -15.65 -17.41 -4.59
N GLU A 113 -14.52 -17.74 -5.21
CA GLU A 113 -13.31 -16.90 -5.26
C GLU A 113 -13.60 -15.52 -5.85
N ARG A 114 -14.37 -15.47 -6.95
CA ARG A 114 -14.79 -14.21 -7.58
C ARG A 114 -15.68 -13.38 -6.66
N ASN A 115 -16.63 -14.01 -5.98
CA ASN A 115 -17.53 -13.33 -5.06
C ASN A 115 -16.80 -12.80 -3.81
N GLU A 116 -15.82 -13.54 -3.32
CA GLU A 116 -14.94 -13.08 -2.24
C GLU A 116 -14.10 -11.88 -2.68
N LEU A 117 -13.47 -11.96 -3.86
CA LEU A 117 -12.67 -10.85 -4.41
C LEU A 117 -13.52 -9.60 -4.64
N THR A 118 -14.75 -9.76 -5.14
CA THR A 118 -15.71 -8.66 -5.32
C THR A 118 -16.08 -8.04 -3.97
N ARG A 119 -16.31 -8.86 -2.93
CA ARG A 119 -16.57 -8.36 -1.57
C ARG A 119 -15.38 -7.58 -1.02
N CYS A 120 -14.16 -8.11 -1.15
CA CYS A 120 -12.94 -7.43 -0.71
C CYS A 120 -12.78 -6.09 -1.42
N LEU A 121 -12.95 -6.06 -2.74
CA LEU A 121 -12.88 -4.82 -3.53
C LEU A 121 -13.88 -3.78 -3.04
N LYS A 122 -15.15 -4.16 -2.84
CA LYS A 122 -16.19 -3.26 -2.31
C LYS A 122 -15.86 -2.78 -0.89
N GLY A 123 -15.31 -3.66 -0.04
CA GLY A 123 -14.86 -3.31 1.30
C GLY A 123 -13.72 -2.30 1.29
N THR A 124 -12.71 -2.51 0.44
CA THR A 124 -11.59 -1.57 0.25
C THR A 124 -12.09 -0.20 -0.17
N VAL A 125 -12.92 -0.13 -1.22
CA VAL A 125 -13.47 1.14 -1.72
C VAL A 125 -14.33 1.83 -0.65
N GLY A 126 -15.19 1.06 0.03
CA GLY A 126 -16.03 1.59 1.11
C GLY A 126 -15.24 2.16 2.28
N ALA A 127 -14.10 1.56 2.65
CA ALA A 127 -13.22 2.08 3.70
C ALA A 127 -12.63 3.46 3.33
N PHE A 128 -12.26 3.65 2.06
CA PHE A 128 -11.75 4.95 1.60
C PHE A 128 -12.84 6.01 1.51
N ILE A 129 -14.03 5.69 1.00
CA ILE A 129 -15.16 6.62 0.97
C ILE A 129 -15.54 7.06 2.38
N ALA A 130 -15.60 6.12 3.34
CA ALA A 130 -15.91 6.43 4.73
C ALA A 130 -14.90 7.38 5.38
N LEU A 131 -13.65 7.35 4.92
CA LEU A 131 -12.56 8.17 5.45
C LEU A 131 -12.16 9.35 4.57
N GLU A 132 -12.80 9.54 3.42
CA GLU A 132 -12.59 10.65 2.49
C GLU A 132 -12.60 12.02 3.21
N PRO A 133 -13.57 12.34 4.09
CA PRO A 133 -13.58 13.65 4.78
C PRO A 133 -12.34 13.87 5.66
N PHE A 134 -11.76 12.80 6.19
CA PHE A 134 -10.58 12.85 7.05
C PHE A 134 -9.29 12.83 6.24
N LEU A 135 -9.28 12.16 5.09
CA LEU A 135 -8.17 12.23 4.13
C LEU A 135 -8.06 13.64 3.54
N LEU A 136 -9.16 14.39 3.41
CA LEU A 136 -9.09 15.79 3.02
C LEU A 136 -8.40 16.69 4.08
N ASN A 137 -8.32 16.27 5.35
CA ASN A 137 -7.49 16.97 6.35
C ASN A 137 -5.98 16.86 6.05
N HIS A 138 -5.55 16.01 5.10
CA HIS A 138 -4.19 16.08 4.56
C HIS A 138 -3.92 17.39 3.82
N ALA A 139 -4.94 18.09 3.33
CA ALA A 139 -4.75 19.37 2.65
C ALA A 139 -4.10 20.39 3.58
N GLU A 140 -4.42 20.37 4.88
CA GLU A 140 -3.79 21.22 5.90
C GLU A 140 -2.30 20.85 6.12
N PHE A 141 -2.00 19.55 6.19
CA PHE A 141 -0.61 19.09 6.31
C PHE A 141 0.20 19.46 5.07
N ALA A 142 -0.36 19.22 3.89
CA ALA A 142 0.28 19.49 2.60
C ALA A 142 0.46 21.01 2.36
N SER A 143 -0.53 21.83 2.70
CA SER A 143 -0.44 23.29 2.57
C SER A 143 0.64 23.88 3.47
N ASN A 144 0.83 23.29 4.66
CA ASN A 144 1.79 23.77 5.64
C ASN A 144 3.16 23.10 5.53
N TYR A 145 3.33 22.13 4.64
CA TYR A 145 4.55 21.32 4.60
C TYR A 145 5.80 22.11 4.21
N GLU A 146 5.69 23.07 3.29
CA GLU A 146 6.83 23.94 2.95
C GLU A 146 7.32 24.70 4.19
N HIS A 147 6.38 25.20 5.00
CA HIS A 147 6.68 25.84 6.28
C HIS A 147 7.28 24.84 7.28
N VAL A 148 6.71 23.64 7.43
CA VAL A 148 7.24 22.56 8.29
C VAL A 148 8.69 22.21 7.93
N ALA A 149 9.00 22.09 6.65
CA ALA A 149 10.34 21.74 6.18
C ALA A 149 11.36 22.85 6.51
N LEU A 150 11.01 24.11 6.24
CA LEU A 150 11.83 25.26 6.59
C LEU A 150 12.03 25.37 8.11
N GLU A 151 10.97 25.19 8.88
CA GLU A 151 11.00 25.24 10.34
C GLU A 151 11.86 24.10 10.91
N THR A 152 11.77 22.90 10.35
CA THR A 152 12.61 21.76 10.74
C THR A 152 14.09 22.09 10.53
N HIS A 153 14.45 22.66 9.38
CA HIS A 153 15.82 23.11 9.13
C HIS A 153 16.26 24.22 10.09
N ARG A 154 15.39 25.19 10.39
CA ARG A 154 15.66 26.26 11.35
C ARG A 154 15.92 25.70 12.75
N VAL A 155 15.03 24.84 13.26
CA VAL A 155 15.12 24.27 14.61
C VAL A 155 16.36 23.36 14.74
N LEU A 156 16.66 22.54 13.72
CA LEU A 156 17.89 21.75 13.69
C LEU A 156 19.16 22.61 13.77
N ALA A 157 19.16 23.78 13.12
CA ALA A 157 20.32 24.68 13.12
C ALA A 157 20.44 25.50 14.42
N GLN A 158 19.32 25.88 15.02
CA GLN A 158 19.28 26.83 16.15
C GLN A 158 19.18 26.16 17.52
N GLN A 159 18.71 24.91 17.58
CA GLN A 159 18.50 24.18 18.83
C GLN A 159 19.36 22.91 18.89
N PRO A 160 20.57 22.96 19.49
CA PRO A 160 21.45 21.80 19.60
C PRO A 160 20.83 20.61 20.35
N GLY A 161 19.92 20.88 21.30
CA GLY A 161 19.19 19.84 22.03
C GLY A 161 18.29 19.02 21.11
N PHE A 162 17.57 19.69 20.20
CA PHE A 162 16.73 19.05 19.19
C PHE A 162 17.56 18.28 18.17
N ALA A 163 18.63 18.88 17.67
CA ALA A 163 19.53 18.22 16.71
C ALA A 163 20.17 16.96 17.32
N ARG A 164 20.63 17.02 18.57
CA ARG A 164 21.18 15.86 19.27
C ARG A 164 20.11 14.78 19.47
N PHE A 165 18.91 15.16 19.88
CA PHE A 165 17.80 14.21 20.03
C PHE A 165 17.50 13.48 18.70
N CYS A 166 17.39 14.23 17.59
CA CYS A 166 17.12 13.62 16.29
C CYS A 166 18.24 12.67 15.87
N HIS A 167 19.49 13.08 16.08
CA HIS A 167 20.64 12.24 15.81
C HIS A 167 20.65 10.95 16.64
N GLU A 168 20.35 11.04 17.94
CA GLU A 168 20.27 9.86 18.82
C GLU A 168 19.18 8.87 18.38
N ALA A 169 18.02 9.38 17.97
CA ALA A 169 16.93 8.55 17.44
C ALA A 169 17.35 7.83 16.14
N GLU A 170 18.00 8.54 15.22
CA GLU A 170 18.51 7.98 13.97
C GLU A 170 19.61 6.93 14.20
N GLN A 171 20.52 7.17 15.15
CA GLN A 171 21.54 6.18 15.54
C GLN A 171 20.93 4.93 16.19
N ALA A 172 19.76 5.07 16.83
CA ALA A 172 18.99 3.94 17.36
C ALA A 172 18.20 3.17 16.27
N GLY A 173 18.30 3.60 15.00
CA GLY A 173 17.68 2.93 13.86
C GLY A 173 16.35 3.53 13.39
N ALA A 174 15.93 4.68 13.93
CA ALA A 174 14.76 5.39 13.42
C ALA A 174 15.06 6.05 12.05
N LEU A 175 14.04 6.16 11.21
CA LEU A 175 14.09 6.98 10.01
C LEU A 175 14.27 8.46 10.39
N SER A 176 15.01 9.21 9.57
CA SER A 176 15.22 10.63 9.84
C SER A 176 13.90 11.39 9.92
N LEU A 177 13.84 12.40 10.81
CA LEU A 177 12.63 13.17 11.03
C LEU A 177 12.14 13.82 9.72
N GLN A 178 13.07 14.33 8.91
CA GLN A 178 12.74 14.92 7.61
C GLN A 178 12.12 13.89 6.67
N ALA A 179 12.64 12.66 6.62
CA ALA A 179 12.07 11.61 5.77
C ALA A 179 10.64 11.25 6.23
N LEU A 180 10.41 11.18 7.55
CA LEU A 180 9.09 10.90 8.12
C LEU A 180 8.07 12.01 7.80
N LEU A 181 8.48 13.28 7.88
CA LEU A 181 7.59 14.43 7.62
C LEU A 181 7.16 14.53 6.14
N VAL A 182 7.95 13.98 5.20
CA VAL A 182 7.58 13.94 3.76
C VAL A 182 6.51 12.88 3.48
N ARG A 183 6.47 11.79 4.25
CA ARG A 183 5.63 10.60 3.98
C ARG A 183 4.15 10.91 3.76
N PRO A 184 3.48 11.78 4.52
CA PRO A 184 2.06 12.05 4.32
C PRO A 184 1.74 12.60 2.92
N ILE A 185 2.63 13.43 2.36
CA ILE A 185 2.46 13.97 1.00
C ILE A 185 2.69 12.88 -0.03
N GLU A 186 3.75 12.08 0.15
CA GLU A 186 4.02 10.93 -0.72
C GLU A 186 2.84 9.96 -0.76
N ARG A 187 2.22 9.70 0.40
CA ARG A 187 1.08 8.79 0.52
C ARG A 187 -0.13 9.34 -0.21
N LEU A 188 -0.46 10.62 -0.02
CA LEU A 188 -1.57 11.28 -0.71
C LEU A 188 -1.40 11.19 -2.24
N CYS A 189 -0.18 11.38 -2.74
CA CYS A 189 0.12 11.26 -4.17
C CYS A 189 0.10 9.81 -4.69
N THR A 190 0.12 8.83 -3.80
CA THR A 190 0.18 7.40 -4.16
C THR A 190 -1.20 6.81 -4.36
N TYR A 191 -2.21 7.24 -3.59
CA TYR A 191 -3.56 6.71 -3.70
C TYR A 191 -4.17 6.77 -5.11
N PRO A 192 -4.10 7.91 -5.84
CA PRO A 192 -4.67 7.97 -7.20
C PRO A 192 -4.06 6.91 -8.13
N ARG A 193 -2.75 6.66 -8.01
CA ARG A 193 -2.07 5.65 -8.84
C ARG A 193 -2.52 4.22 -8.52
N LEU A 194 -2.73 3.92 -7.24
CA LEU A 194 -3.22 2.60 -6.82
C LEU A 194 -4.67 2.38 -7.26
N PHE A 195 -5.53 3.39 -7.13
CA PHE A 195 -6.93 3.29 -7.55
C PHE A 195 -7.12 3.18 -9.06
N GLU A 196 -6.35 3.93 -9.85
CA GLU A 196 -6.37 3.79 -11.32
C GLU A 196 -5.95 2.38 -11.76
N ARG A 197 -4.91 1.82 -11.13
CA ARG A 197 -4.48 0.43 -11.36
C ARG A 197 -5.58 -0.57 -10.94
N LEU A 198 -6.20 -0.35 -9.79
CA LEU A 198 -7.25 -1.21 -9.24
C LEU A 198 -8.50 -1.22 -10.14
N LYS A 199 -8.95 -0.04 -10.57
CA LYS A 199 -10.09 0.14 -11.49
C LYS A 199 -9.86 -0.62 -12.80
N LYS A 200 -8.69 -0.44 -13.42
CA LYS A 200 -8.33 -1.13 -14.66
C LYS A 200 -8.32 -2.65 -14.50
N ALA A 201 -7.74 -3.15 -13.40
CA ALA A 201 -7.66 -4.58 -13.13
C ALA A 201 -9.04 -5.19 -12.81
N ALA A 202 -9.89 -4.49 -12.05
CA ALA A 202 -11.22 -4.93 -11.69
C ALA A 202 -12.15 -5.08 -12.91
N VAL A 203 -12.09 -4.12 -13.84
CA VAL A 203 -12.83 -4.19 -15.11
C VAL A 203 -12.36 -5.38 -15.96
N ALA A 204 -11.05 -5.58 -16.09
CA ALA A 204 -10.49 -6.70 -16.84
C ALA A 204 -10.80 -8.07 -16.21
N ALA A 205 -10.94 -8.13 -14.88
CA ALA A 205 -11.31 -9.34 -14.13
C ALA A 205 -12.82 -9.64 -14.17
N GLN A 206 -13.63 -8.78 -14.81
CA GLN A 206 -15.09 -8.87 -14.81
C GLN A 206 -15.67 -9.04 -13.41
N LEU A 207 -15.08 -8.34 -12.42
CA LEU A 207 -15.60 -8.29 -11.06
C LEU A 207 -16.83 -7.38 -11.05
N GLY A 208 -17.90 -7.91 -11.66
CA GLY A 208 -19.15 -7.24 -11.98
C GLY A 208 -20.07 -7.16 -10.77
N GLY A 209 -19.81 -6.20 -9.90
CA GLY A 209 -20.81 -5.17 -9.58
C GLY A 209 -20.54 -3.83 -10.28
N LEU A 210 -19.31 -3.65 -10.78
CA LEU A 210 -18.74 -2.36 -11.21
C LEU A 210 -18.91 -2.08 -12.71
N SER A 211 -20.09 -2.39 -13.28
CA SER A 211 -20.37 -2.20 -14.70
C SER A 211 -20.74 -0.76 -15.01
N GLN A 212 -19.83 0.01 -15.60
CA GLN A 212 -19.98 1.32 -16.31
C GLN A 212 -20.82 2.46 -15.67
N ASN A 213 -21.57 2.19 -14.61
CA ASN A 213 -22.53 3.06 -13.92
C ASN A 213 -22.47 2.88 -12.39
N ASP A 214 -21.50 2.11 -11.85
CA ASP A 214 -21.32 1.98 -10.40
C ASP A 214 -20.45 3.14 -9.93
N GLU A 215 -21.11 4.19 -9.41
CA GLU A 215 -20.52 5.47 -8.99
C GLU A 215 -19.40 5.30 -7.96
N THR A 216 -19.32 4.15 -7.28
CA THR A 216 -18.37 3.89 -6.19
C THR A 216 -16.88 4.02 -6.53
N LEU A 217 -16.46 3.80 -7.78
CA LEU A 217 -15.07 4.06 -8.20
C LEU A 217 -14.88 5.43 -8.85
N ASP A 218 -15.95 6.06 -9.33
CA ASP A 218 -15.91 7.43 -9.86
C ASP A 218 -16.00 8.47 -8.73
N GLU A 219 -16.50 8.07 -7.55
CA GLU A 219 -16.45 8.81 -6.28
C GLU A 219 -15.03 8.94 -5.71
N LEU A 220 -14.08 8.08 -6.12
CA LEU A 220 -12.67 8.14 -5.69
C LEU A 220 -11.82 9.16 -6.49
N ARG A 221 -12.45 10.16 -7.10
CA ARG A 221 -11.78 11.18 -7.92
C ARG A 221 -11.08 12.28 -7.10
#